data_AF-A0A7C3SDY9-F1
#
_entry.id   AF-A0A7C3SDY9-F1
#
_cell.length_a   1.000
_cell.length_b   1.000
_cell.length_c   1.000
_cell.angle_alpha   90.00
_cell.angle_beta   90.00
_cell.angle_gamma   90.00
#
_symmetry.space_group_name_H-M   'P 1'
#
loop_
_entity.id
_entity.type
_entity.pdbx_description
1 polymer ?
#
loop_
_entity_poly.entity_id
_entity_poly.type
_entity_poly.pdbx_seq_one_letter_code
_entity_poly.pdbx_strand_id
1 'polypeptide(L)'
;MKYFFKSFVQFYLKILTKFVLWRHRPFIVAVTGSTNKTTVKEYILKFLREKFGEKEVRGNPRSYNTEIGLPLAILYLESGESSAIKWIKVLIQAKIIALFSRKFPSKLVLELGVEEKGDMEYLLGMVKPTVAVVTNIEGSYTYPNSSLEKIF
;
A
#
# COMPACT_ATOMS: atom_id res chain seq x y z
N MET A 1 3.74 -15.64 -12.36
CA MET A 1 5.12 -15.33 -11.91
C MET A 1 5.63 -16.50 -11.07
N LYS A 2 6.83 -17.05 -11.32
CA LYS A 2 7.37 -18.12 -10.47
C LYS A 2 7.44 -17.61 -9.01
N TYR A 3 7.04 -18.44 -8.05
CA TYR A 3 6.90 -18.04 -6.63
C TYR A 3 8.15 -17.34 -6.09
N PHE A 4 9.34 -17.87 -6.38
CA PHE A 4 10.62 -17.28 -5.98
C PHE A 4 10.84 -15.84 -6.47
N PHE A 5 10.48 -15.55 -7.73
CA PHE A 5 10.61 -14.20 -8.28
C PHE A 5 9.62 -13.22 -7.62
N LYS A 6 8.40 -13.70 -7.26
CA LYS A 6 7.42 -12.91 -6.49
C LYS A 6 8.00 -12.49 -5.14
N SER A 7 8.54 -13.43 -4.38
CA SER A 7 9.12 -13.18 -3.05
C SER A 7 10.30 -12.22 -3.11
N PHE A 8 11.17 -12.35 -4.12
CA PHE A 8 12.26 -11.42 -4.33
C PHE A 8 11.75 -9.99 -4.62
N VAL A 9 10.81 -9.84 -5.55
CA VAL A 9 10.20 -8.54 -5.90
C VAL A 9 9.54 -7.91 -4.67
N GLN A 10 8.77 -8.68 -3.91
CA GLN A 10 8.12 -8.24 -2.67
C GLN A 10 9.15 -7.69 -1.66
N PHE A 11 10.18 -8.48 -1.36
CA PHE A 11 11.21 -8.09 -0.40
C PHE A 11 11.98 -6.84 -0.85
N TYR A 12 12.36 -6.79 -2.11
CA TYR A 12 13.09 -5.67 -2.68
C TYR A 12 12.28 -4.37 -2.64
N LEU A 13 11.03 -4.40 -3.11
CA LEU A 13 10.15 -3.24 -3.09
C LEU A 13 9.81 -2.80 -1.67
N LYS A 14 9.66 -3.74 -0.73
CA LYS A 14 9.47 -3.45 0.70
C LYS A 14 10.63 -2.63 1.27
N ILE A 15 11.87 -3.03 1.01
CA ILE A 15 13.06 -2.29 1.49
C ILE A 15 13.09 -0.88 0.92
N LEU A 16 12.93 -0.74 -0.40
CA LEU A 16 12.97 0.57 -1.05
C LEU A 16 11.85 1.49 -0.57
N THR A 17 10.65 0.95 -0.40
CA THR A 17 9.49 1.70 0.10
C THR A 17 9.72 2.17 1.53
N LYS A 18 10.23 1.30 2.41
CA LYS A 18 10.60 1.68 3.79
C LYS A 18 11.63 2.81 3.81
N PHE A 19 12.64 2.72 2.95
CA PHE A 19 13.66 3.77 2.83
C PHE A 19 13.05 5.12 2.40
N VAL A 20 12.18 5.11 1.39
CA VAL A 20 11.47 6.31 0.91
C VAL A 20 10.60 6.93 1.99
N LEU A 21 9.79 6.12 2.68
CA LEU A 21 8.92 6.60 3.75
C LEU A 21 9.73 7.12 4.94
N TRP A 22 10.85 6.49 5.29
CA TRP A 22 11.75 6.97 6.34
C TRP A 22 12.40 8.32 5.99
N ARG A 23 12.80 8.50 4.73
CA ARG A 23 13.44 9.72 4.22
C ARG A 23 12.48 10.91 4.16
N HIS A 24 11.27 10.69 3.65
CA HIS A 24 10.30 11.76 3.39
C HIS A 24 9.29 12.00 4.51
N ARG A 25 9.12 11.01 5.40
CA ARG A 25 8.24 11.07 6.59
C ARG A 25 6.85 11.67 6.29
N PRO A 26 6.12 11.16 5.28
CA PRO A 26 4.78 11.66 4.97
C PRO A 26 3.81 11.40 6.14
N PHE A 27 2.75 12.20 6.22
CA PHE A 27 1.60 11.88 7.08
C PHE A 27 0.79 10.77 6.41
N ILE A 28 0.61 9.63 7.07
CA ILE A 28 -0.01 8.45 6.46
C ILE A 28 -1.36 8.18 7.13
N VAL A 29 -2.44 8.23 6.34
CA VAL A 29 -3.75 7.73 6.72
C VAL A 29 -3.92 6.35 6.12
N ALA A 30 -4.00 5.30 6.92
CA ALA A 30 -4.35 3.96 6.47
C ALA A 30 -5.85 3.73 6.60
N VAL A 31 -6.48 3.14 5.60
CA VAL A 31 -7.90 2.76 5.59
C VAL A 31 -8.00 1.24 5.44
N THR A 32 -8.69 0.58 6.37
CA THR A 32 -8.90 -0.87 6.35
C THR A 32 -10.28 -1.25 6.90
N GLY A 33 -10.62 -2.53 6.89
CA GLY A 33 -11.92 -3.08 7.27
C GLY A 33 -12.45 -4.08 6.25
N SER A 34 -13.63 -4.67 6.48
CA SER A 34 -14.27 -5.62 5.57
C SER A 34 -14.94 -4.89 4.40
N THR A 35 -15.75 -3.86 4.67
CA THR A 35 -16.55 -3.13 3.66
C THR A 35 -16.26 -1.62 3.64
N ASN A 36 -16.70 -0.92 2.60
CA ASN A 36 -16.62 0.54 2.44
C ASN A 36 -15.22 1.20 2.46
N LYS A 37 -14.13 0.42 2.52
CA LYS A 37 -12.74 0.90 2.49
C LYS A 37 -12.47 1.91 1.37
N THR A 38 -12.73 1.50 0.12
CA THR A 38 -12.46 2.31 -1.07
C THR A 38 -13.20 3.64 -1.01
N THR A 39 -14.49 3.60 -0.68
CA THR A 39 -15.34 4.78 -0.57
C THR A 39 -14.80 5.76 0.46
N VAL A 40 -14.49 5.28 1.67
CA VAL A 40 -13.93 6.10 2.76
C VAL A 40 -12.56 6.67 2.36
N LYS A 41 -11.69 5.87 1.77
CA LYS A 41 -10.38 6.29 1.26
C LYS A 41 -10.52 7.41 0.22
N GLU A 42 -11.42 7.27 -0.76
CA GLU A 42 -11.65 8.31 -1.77
C GLU A 42 -12.21 9.62 -1.17
N TYR A 43 -13.12 9.54 -0.19
CA TYR A 43 -13.59 10.74 0.52
C TYR A 43 -12.47 11.46 1.25
N ILE A 44 -11.64 10.72 2.01
CA ILE A 44 -10.47 11.29 2.72
C ILE A 44 -9.49 11.89 1.71
N LEU A 45 -9.21 11.17 0.62
CA LEU A 45 -8.29 11.60 -0.43
C LEU A 45 -8.75 12.90 -1.09
N LYS A 46 -10.04 12.99 -1.46
CA LYS A 46 -10.64 14.21 -2.03
C LYS A 46 -10.53 15.39 -1.07
N PHE A 47 -10.94 15.21 0.18
CA PHE A 47 -10.87 16.25 1.20
C PHE A 47 -9.44 16.77 1.41
N LEU A 48 -8.45 15.88 1.52
CA LEU A 48 -7.06 16.28 1.70
C LEU A 48 -6.51 16.98 0.45
N ARG A 49 -6.88 16.56 -0.75
CA ARG A 49 -6.48 17.22 -2.00
C ARG A 49 -7.07 18.62 -2.13
N GLU A 50 -8.32 18.82 -1.76
CA GLU A 50 -8.96 20.15 -1.72
C GLU A 50 -8.24 21.07 -0.73
N LYS A 51 -7.78 20.54 0.40
CA LYS A 51 -7.12 21.31 1.45
C LYS A 51 -5.64 21.61 1.19
N PHE A 52 -4.89 20.66 0.62
CA PHE A 52 -3.42 20.74 0.52
C PHE A 52 -2.90 20.74 -0.92
N GLY A 53 -3.75 20.47 -1.91
CA GLY A 53 -3.41 20.37 -3.32
C GLY A 53 -3.08 18.95 -3.79
N GLU A 54 -3.38 18.69 -5.07
CA GLU A 54 -3.21 17.38 -5.73
C GLU A 54 -1.79 16.80 -5.63
N LYS A 55 -0.77 17.67 -5.70
CA LYS A 55 0.64 17.23 -5.67
C LYS A 55 1.11 16.79 -4.28
N GLU A 56 0.44 17.25 -3.23
CA GLU A 56 0.80 16.99 -1.83
C GLU A 56 0.17 15.71 -1.28
N VAL A 57 -0.84 15.16 -1.97
CA VAL A 57 -1.65 14.05 -1.47
C VAL A 57 -1.74 12.94 -2.51
N ARG A 58 -1.33 11.73 -2.12
CA ARG A 58 -1.42 10.54 -2.96
C ARG A 58 -2.23 9.44 -2.26
N GLY A 59 -3.03 8.71 -3.02
CA GLY A 59 -3.64 7.46 -2.59
C GLY A 59 -3.35 6.32 -3.54
N ASN A 60 -3.50 5.08 -3.07
CA ASN A 60 -3.34 3.89 -3.91
C ASN A 60 -4.66 3.53 -4.64
N PRO A 61 -4.58 3.03 -5.88
CA PRO A 61 -5.70 2.34 -6.52
C PRO A 61 -6.14 1.12 -5.70
N ARG A 62 -7.41 0.71 -5.80
CA ARG A 62 -7.95 -0.46 -5.09
C ARG A 62 -7.16 -1.74 -5.36
N SER A 63 -6.71 -1.95 -6.59
CA SER A 63 -5.90 -3.12 -6.98
C SER A 63 -4.46 -3.09 -6.43
N TYR A 64 -4.06 -2.01 -5.77
CA TYR A 64 -2.70 -1.77 -5.28
C TYR A 64 -2.68 -1.69 -3.75
N ASN A 65 -3.36 -2.61 -3.07
CA ASN A 65 -3.52 -2.64 -1.62
C ASN A 65 -2.85 -3.84 -0.92
N THR A 66 -2.11 -4.67 -1.67
CA THR A 66 -1.37 -5.87 -1.21
C THR A 66 0.15 -5.67 -1.21
N GLU A 67 0.94 -6.74 -0.94
CA GLU A 67 2.39 -6.70 -0.67
C GLU A 67 3.25 -6.14 -1.81
N ILE A 68 2.76 -6.22 -3.04
CA ILE A 68 3.43 -5.71 -4.25
C ILE A 68 2.77 -4.42 -4.70
N GLY A 69 1.44 -4.40 -4.76
CA GLY A 69 0.69 -3.26 -5.25
C GLY A 69 0.92 -2.01 -4.40
N LEU A 70 0.88 -2.14 -3.07
CA LEU A 70 1.06 -1.00 -2.18
C LEU A 70 2.43 -0.31 -2.33
N PRO A 71 3.57 -1.02 -2.34
CA PRO A 71 4.87 -0.44 -2.67
C PRO A 71 4.85 0.33 -4.00
N LEU A 72 4.29 -0.26 -5.04
CA LEU A 72 4.23 0.36 -6.36
C LEU A 72 3.42 1.65 -6.34
N ALA A 73 2.27 1.67 -5.66
CA ALA A 73 1.46 2.88 -5.52
C ALA A 73 2.20 3.99 -4.74
N ILE A 74 2.90 3.64 -3.65
CA ILE A 74 3.69 4.60 -2.87
C ILE A 74 4.82 5.19 -3.72
N LEU A 75 5.51 4.34 -4.48
CA LEU A 75 6.59 4.73 -5.37
C LEU A 75 6.11 5.38 -6.69
N TYR A 76 4.79 5.40 -6.94
CA TYR A 76 4.18 5.91 -8.17
C TYR A 76 4.67 5.16 -9.43
N LEU A 77 4.62 3.83 -9.36
CA LEU A 77 5.02 2.91 -10.42
C LEU A 77 3.86 2.00 -10.82
N GLU A 78 3.87 1.57 -12.07
CA GLU A 78 2.96 0.55 -12.58
C GLU A 78 3.56 -0.85 -12.41
N SER A 79 2.68 -1.86 -12.36
CA SER A 79 3.08 -3.25 -12.31
C SER A 79 3.82 -3.70 -13.58
N GLY A 80 4.79 -4.61 -13.43
CA GLY A 80 5.40 -5.30 -14.57
C GLY A 80 4.48 -6.33 -15.24
N GLU A 81 3.28 -6.55 -14.68
CA GLU A 81 2.28 -7.50 -15.15
C GLU A 81 2.88 -8.91 -15.33
N SER A 82 2.63 -9.56 -16.46
CA SER A 82 3.16 -10.87 -16.83
C SER A 82 4.58 -10.82 -17.42
N SER A 83 5.16 -9.63 -17.62
CA SER A 83 6.44 -9.46 -18.34
C SER A 83 7.63 -9.28 -17.40
N ALA A 84 8.56 -10.24 -17.43
CA ALA A 84 9.81 -10.17 -16.66
C ALA A 84 10.67 -8.93 -17.03
N ILE A 85 10.69 -8.55 -18.31
CA ILE A 85 11.43 -7.36 -18.78
C ILE A 85 10.83 -6.08 -18.18
N LYS A 86 9.49 -5.97 -18.14
CA LYS A 86 8.83 -4.84 -17.47
C LYS A 86 9.17 -4.82 -15.98
N TRP A 87 9.18 -5.97 -15.31
CA TRP A 87 9.58 -6.06 -13.91
C TRP A 87 11.01 -5.58 -13.65
N ILE A 88 11.98 -5.93 -14.50
CA ILE A 88 13.35 -5.42 -14.38
C ILE A 88 13.35 -3.87 -14.46
N LYS A 89 12.61 -3.29 -15.40
CA LYS A 89 12.48 -1.83 -15.52
C LYS A 89 11.87 -1.20 -14.26
N VAL A 90 10.81 -1.81 -13.72
CA VAL A 90 10.14 -1.35 -12.48
C VAL A 90 11.12 -1.36 -11.30
N LEU A 91 11.91 -2.42 -11.13
CA LEU A 91 12.88 -2.51 -10.03
C LEU A 91 13.99 -1.45 -10.14
N ILE A 92 14.48 -1.18 -11.36
CA ILE A 92 15.46 -0.12 -11.60
C ILE A 92 14.85 1.25 -11.30
N GLN A 93 13.64 1.53 -11.79
CA GLN A 93 12.93 2.79 -11.52
C GLN A 93 12.65 2.98 -10.03
N ALA A 94 12.21 1.93 -9.34
CA ALA A 94 12.00 1.94 -7.89
C ALA A 94 13.28 2.35 -7.15
N LYS A 95 14.44 1.79 -7.54
CA LYS A 95 15.73 2.14 -6.93
C LYS A 95 16.10 3.60 -7.18
N ILE A 96 15.90 4.09 -8.40
CA ILE A 96 16.18 5.49 -8.76
C ILE A 96 15.29 6.44 -7.94
N ILE A 97 13.99 6.17 -7.88
CA ILE A 97 13.03 6.94 -7.08
C ILE A 97 13.45 6.91 -5.61
N ALA A 98 13.80 5.73 -5.08
CA ALA A 98 14.19 5.60 -3.69
C ALA A 98 15.41 6.46 -3.32
N LEU A 99 16.43 6.50 -4.18
CA LEU A 99 17.68 7.19 -3.90
C LEU A 99 17.64 8.69 -4.23
N PHE A 100 16.94 9.07 -5.31
CA PHE A 100 17.08 10.40 -5.92
C PHE A 100 15.81 11.25 -5.91
N SER A 101 14.64 10.70 -5.55
CA SER A 101 13.41 11.52 -5.51
C SER A 101 13.53 12.65 -4.48
N ARG A 102 13.44 13.89 -4.97
CA ARG A 102 13.37 15.09 -4.12
C ARG A 102 11.94 15.51 -3.81
N LYS A 103 11.00 15.21 -4.72
CA LYS A 103 9.58 15.53 -4.59
C LYS A 103 8.82 14.26 -4.22
N PHE A 104 8.15 14.30 -3.09
CA PHE A 104 7.32 13.21 -2.57
C PHE A 104 6.10 13.82 -1.88
N PRO A 105 4.89 13.25 -2.04
CA PRO A 105 3.69 13.80 -1.42
C PRO A 105 3.83 13.83 0.10
N SER A 106 3.51 14.97 0.72
CA SER A 106 3.59 15.09 2.17
C SER A 106 2.46 14.35 2.91
N LYS A 107 1.42 13.87 2.20
CA LYS A 107 0.36 13.01 2.72
C LYS A 107 0.10 11.78 1.84
N LEU A 108 -0.12 10.64 2.48
CA LEU A 108 -0.54 9.39 1.85
C LEU A 108 -1.88 8.93 2.43
N VAL A 109 -2.81 8.51 1.58
CA VAL A 109 -4.07 7.87 1.96
C VAL A 109 -4.09 6.46 1.39
N LEU A 110 -3.78 5.48 2.22
CA LEU A 110 -3.48 4.11 1.80
C LEU A 110 -4.57 3.16 2.24
N GLU A 111 -5.30 2.59 1.29
CA GLU A 111 -6.14 1.42 1.56
C GLU A 111 -5.26 0.18 1.70
N LEU A 112 -5.42 -0.53 2.82
CA LEU A 112 -4.71 -1.77 3.12
C LEU A 112 -5.66 -2.95 2.95
N GLY A 113 -5.36 -3.82 1.98
CA GLY A 113 -6.10 -5.04 1.69
C GLY A 113 -5.53 -6.19 2.51
N VAL A 114 -6.42 -6.98 3.12
CA VAL A 114 -6.07 -8.21 3.83
C VAL A 114 -6.93 -9.31 3.23
N GLU A 115 -6.28 -10.33 2.67
CA GLU A 115 -6.94 -11.52 2.13
C GLU A 115 -6.68 -12.71 3.04
N GLU A 116 -5.45 -12.86 3.53
CA GLU A 116 -5.00 -13.97 4.35
C GLU A 116 -4.43 -13.51 5.71
N LYS A 117 -4.26 -14.48 6.62
CA LYS A 117 -3.62 -14.24 7.90
C LYS A 117 -2.15 -13.88 7.67
N GLY A 118 -1.73 -12.72 8.19
CA GLY A 118 -0.35 -12.23 8.10
C GLY A 118 -0.15 -11.08 7.11
N ASP A 119 -1.11 -10.82 6.20
CA ASP A 119 -1.01 -9.71 5.25
C ASP A 119 -0.90 -8.37 5.98
N MET A 120 -1.74 -8.16 6.99
CA MET A 120 -1.73 -6.92 7.78
C MET A 120 -0.37 -6.72 8.47
N GLU A 121 0.19 -7.78 9.07
CA GLU A 121 1.51 -7.72 9.70
C GLU A 121 2.60 -7.38 8.67
N TYR A 122 2.53 -7.97 7.47
CA TYR A 122 3.46 -7.66 6.40
C TYR A 122 3.36 -6.20 5.96
N LEU A 123 2.13 -5.70 5.72
CA LEU A 123 1.86 -4.34 5.28
C LEU A 123 2.28 -3.32 6.34
N LEU A 124 1.97 -3.55 7.61
CA LEU A 124 2.38 -2.68 8.73
C LEU A 124 3.89 -2.73 8.99
N GLY A 125 4.54 -3.85 8.69
CA GLY A 125 6.01 -3.96 8.70
C GLY A 125 6.70 -3.11 7.63
N MET A 126 5.95 -2.60 6.66
CA MET A 126 6.39 -1.72 5.58
C MET A 126 5.91 -0.27 5.75
N VAL A 127 4.64 -0.08 6.08
CA VAL A 127 3.97 1.21 6.23
C VAL A 127 3.56 1.37 7.68
N LYS A 128 4.02 2.44 8.33
CA LYS A 128 3.58 2.79 9.69
C LYS A 128 2.61 3.96 9.61
N PRO A 129 1.28 3.73 9.74
CA PRO A 129 0.30 4.80 9.61
C PRO A 129 0.45 5.81 10.74
N THR A 130 0.22 7.08 10.42
CA THR A 130 0.03 8.13 11.43
C THR A 130 -1.38 8.08 12.01
N VAL A 131 -2.36 7.77 11.16
CA VAL A 131 -3.75 7.54 11.53
C VAL A 131 -4.22 6.25 10.86
N ALA A 132 -4.92 5.40 11.60
CA ALA A 132 -5.60 4.23 11.07
C ALA A 132 -7.12 4.47 11.14
N VAL A 133 -7.79 4.30 10.02
CA VAL A 133 -9.25 4.32 9.88
C VAL A 133 -9.68 2.89 9.63
N VAL A 134 -10.42 2.33 10.56
CA VAL A 134 -11.06 1.03 10.42
C VAL A 134 -12.54 1.28 10.15
N THR A 135 -13.04 0.81 9.01
CA THR A 135 -14.43 1.05 8.60
C THR A 135 -15.38 0.16 9.39
N ASN A 136 -15.69 -1.02 8.86
CA ASN A 136 -16.46 -2.05 9.52
C ASN A 136 -15.61 -3.33 9.56
N ILE A 137 -15.74 -4.13 10.60
CA ILE A 137 -15.12 -5.44 10.70
C ILE A 137 -16.23 -6.48 10.76
N GLU A 138 -16.44 -7.16 9.66
CA GLU A 138 -17.33 -8.30 9.55
C GLU A 138 -16.51 -9.55 9.24
N GLY A 139 -16.86 -10.68 9.87
CA GLY A 139 -16.27 -11.97 9.55
C GLY A 139 -16.58 -12.34 8.10
N SER A 140 -15.57 -12.79 7.34
CA SER A 140 -15.84 -13.34 6.02
C SER A 140 -16.56 -14.67 6.17
N TYR A 141 -17.76 -14.77 5.60
CA TYR A 141 -18.58 -15.99 5.56
C TYR A 141 -17.91 -17.16 4.81
N THR A 142 -16.76 -16.93 4.18
CA THR A 142 -16.06 -17.87 3.31
C THR A 142 -15.28 -18.94 4.08
N TYR A 143 -15.10 -18.79 5.40
CA TYR A 143 -14.45 -19.79 6.25
C TYR A 143 -15.42 -20.23 7.35
N PRO A 144 -15.91 -21.48 7.37
CA PRO A 144 -16.87 -21.94 8.39
C PRO A 144 -16.33 -21.93 9.84
N ASN A 145 -15.05 -21.57 10.04
CA ASN A 145 -14.37 -21.47 11.35
C ASN A 145 -13.65 -20.12 11.57
N SER A 146 -14.07 -19.03 10.91
CA SER A 146 -13.58 -17.65 11.16
C SER A 146 -14.40 -16.96 12.25
N SER A 147 -14.28 -17.42 13.50
CA SER A 147 -14.75 -16.67 14.64
C SER A 147 -14.10 -15.27 14.67
N LEU A 148 -14.88 -14.24 15.06
CA LEU A 148 -14.41 -12.85 15.20
C LEU A 148 -13.15 -12.73 16.07
N GLU A 149 -12.94 -13.69 16.98
CA GLU A 149 -11.75 -13.82 17.82
C GLU A 149 -10.43 -13.98 17.05
N LYS A 150 -10.46 -14.40 15.78
CA LYS A 150 -9.24 -14.53 14.96
C LYS A 150 -8.86 -13.24 14.22
N ILE A 151 -9.70 -12.21 14.30
CA ILE A 151 -9.48 -10.91 13.66
C ILE A 151 -8.72 -9.94 14.58
N PHE A 152 -8.77 -10.18 15.90
CA PHE A 152 -8.03 -9.44 16.93
C PHE A 152 -6.84 -10.27 17.43
#